data_AF-A0A7S2IM83-F1
#
_entry.id   AF-A0A7S2IM83-F1
#
_cell.length_a   1.000
_cell.length_b   1.000
_cell.length_c   1.000
_cell.angle_alpha   90.00
_cell.angle_beta   90.00
_cell.angle_gamma   90.00
#
_symmetry.space_group_name_H-M   'P 1'
#
loop_
_entity.id
_entity.type
_entity.pdbx_description
1 polymer ?
#
loop_
_entity_poly.entity_id
_entity_poly.type
_entity_poly.pdbx_seq_one_letter_code
_entity_poly.pdbx_strand_id
1 'polypeptide(L)'
;MPGSRAASAAAPRFARWVCLALLPRLASASLSSWVPDQATVVADLSRSASAEELLQLSRIRGFKGMKFSWKPETWEEHWSAFVLYLPGWTGEHWQIPLVSVAAYFVAIPTLRWLVATKGKWNVRGFAFYWNASLSLFSWCGVFACVPVLLDSLRQHGFYFTTCAPASWYGGGWCGLFVALFIYSKVAELVDTVLLLLAMKPVIALQWWHHST
;
A
#
# COMPACT_ATOMS: atom_id res chain seq x y z
N MET A 1 -59.85 -19.81 -16.23
CA MET A 1 -60.43 -18.61 -15.60
C MET A 1 -60.91 -19.01 -14.20
N PRO A 2 -60.66 -18.26 -13.11
CA PRO A 2 -59.52 -17.45 -12.65
C PRO A 2 -58.78 -18.19 -11.47
N GLY A 3 -57.62 -17.85 -10.90
CA GLY A 3 -56.85 -16.61 -10.82
C GLY A 3 -56.80 -16.07 -9.38
N SER A 4 -56.27 -16.81 -8.39
CA SER A 4 -56.10 -16.29 -7.01
C SER A 4 -54.71 -15.68 -6.81
N ARG A 5 -54.62 -14.36 -6.99
CA ARG A 5 -53.45 -13.57 -6.58
C ARG A 5 -53.46 -13.42 -5.06
N ALA A 6 -52.39 -13.86 -4.39
CA ALA A 6 -52.14 -13.52 -2.99
C ALA A 6 -51.93 -12.01 -2.88
N ALA A 7 -52.77 -11.33 -2.09
CA ALA A 7 -52.63 -9.92 -1.81
C ALA A 7 -51.37 -9.68 -0.96
N SER A 8 -50.38 -9.03 -1.55
CA SER A 8 -49.26 -8.44 -0.83
C SER A 8 -49.82 -7.36 0.12
N ALA A 9 -49.81 -7.66 1.42
CA ALA A 9 -50.17 -6.68 2.44
C ALA A 9 -49.10 -5.58 2.47
N ALA A 10 -49.35 -4.48 1.78
CA ALA A 10 -48.53 -3.29 1.86
C ALA A 10 -48.58 -2.75 3.30
N ALA A 11 -47.43 -2.77 3.99
CA ALA A 11 -47.31 -2.21 5.34
C ALA A 11 -47.87 -0.77 5.37
N PRO A 12 -48.65 -0.39 6.39
CA PRO A 12 -49.32 0.90 6.45
C PRO A 12 -48.28 2.02 6.33
N ARG A 13 -48.55 3.01 5.46
CA ARG A 13 -47.63 4.11 5.15
C ARG A 13 -47.08 4.78 6.41
N PHE A 14 -47.88 4.84 7.48
CA PHE A 14 -47.51 5.35 8.80
C PHE A 14 -46.36 4.59 9.47
N ALA A 15 -46.33 3.25 9.41
CA ALA A 15 -45.24 2.45 9.96
C ALA A 15 -43.90 2.71 9.25
N ARG A 16 -43.96 3.01 7.95
CA ARG A 16 -42.77 3.36 7.14
C ARG A 16 -42.21 4.74 7.54
N TRP A 17 -43.07 5.72 7.81
CA TRP A 17 -42.68 7.04 8.31
C TRP A 17 -42.18 7.01 9.75
N VAL A 18 -42.76 6.18 10.62
CA VAL A 18 -42.28 5.96 11.99
C VAL A 18 -40.90 5.29 11.98
N CYS A 19 -40.66 4.27 11.16
CA CYS A 19 -39.33 3.67 11.00
C CYS A 19 -38.30 4.67 10.42
N LEU A 20 -38.70 5.52 9.46
CA LEU A 20 -37.83 6.58 8.91
C LEU A 20 -37.55 7.70 9.92
N ALA A 21 -38.50 8.04 10.79
CA ALA A 21 -38.33 9.02 11.86
C ALA A 21 -37.48 8.48 13.03
N LEU A 22 -37.45 7.16 13.23
CA LEU A 22 -36.65 6.48 14.25
C LEU A 22 -35.24 6.08 13.78
N LEU A 23 -35.03 5.95 12.46
CA LEU A 23 -33.72 5.70 11.84
C LEU A 23 -32.59 6.62 12.34
N PRO A 24 -32.75 7.96 12.42
CA PRO A 24 -31.70 8.84 12.96
C PRO A 24 -31.49 8.70 14.48
N ARG A 25 -32.44 8.10 15.22
CA ARG A 25 -32.27 7.79 16.65
C ARG A 25 -31.64 6.41 16.90
N LEU A 26 -31.77 5.48 15.95
CA LEU A 26 -31.11 4.16 15.99
C LEU A 26 -29.67 4.20 15.47
N ALA A 27 -29.31 5.22 14.68
CA ALA A 27 -27.95 5.46 14.19
C ALA A 27 -27.36 6.71 14.86
N SER A 28 -27.15 6.69 16.18
CA SER A 28 -26.51 7.79 16.91
C SER A 28 -24.98 7.82 16.81
N ALA A 29 -24.40 7.13 15.84
CA ALA A 29 -22.99 7.29 15.52
C ALA A 29 -22.87 8.29 14.36
N SER A 30 -22.90 9.58 14.68
CA SER A 30 -22.51 10.61 13.72
C SER A 30 -21.05 10.41 13.31
N LEU A 31 -20.62 10.83 12.11
CA LEU A 31 -19.20 10.74 11.72
C LEU A 31 -18.29 11.40 12.77
N SER A 32 -18.75 12.47 13.42
CA SER A 32 -18.03 13.12 14.52
C SER A 32 -17.85 12.25 15.76
N SER A 33 -18.70 11.25 16.00
CA SER A 33 -18.50 10.28 17.09
C SER A 33 -17.40 9.24 16.80
N TRP A 34 -17.01 9.10 15.52
CA TRP A 34 -15.89 8.27 15.08
C TRP A 34 -14.59 9.06 14.91
N VAL A 35 -14.64 10.39 15.00
CA VAL A 35 -13.44 11.24 14.91
C VAL A 35 -12.72 11.22 16.26
N PRO A 36 -11.48 10.72 16.33
CA PRO A 36 -10.70 10.75 17.56
C PRO A 36 -10.42 12.19 17.98
N ASP A 37 -10.28 12.41 19.30
CA ASP A 37 -9.89 13.72 19.83
C ASP A 37 -8.46 14.10 19.40
N GLN A 38 -8.15 15.39 19.44
CA GLN A 38 -6.84 15.90 19.02
C GLN A 38 -5.68 15.27 19.80
N ALA A 39 -5.86 14.97 21.10
CA ALA A 39 -4.80 14.38 21.90
C ALA A 39 -4.54 12.92 21.46
N THR A 40 -5.58 12.16 21.17
CA THR A 40 -5.47 10.82 20.58
C THR A 40 -4.81 10.86 19.21
N VAL A 41 -5.20 11.78 18.33
CA VAL A 41 -4.56 11.95 17.01
C VAL A 41 -3.07 12.26 17.15
N VAL A 42 -2.69 13.19 18.03
CA VAL A 42 -1.29 13.55 18.25
C VAL A 42 -0.52 12.39 18.86
N ALA A 43 -1.11 11.68 19.83
CA ALA A 43 -0.50 10.49 20.43
C ALA A 43 -0.23 9.42 19.36
N ASP A 44 -1.20 9.13 18.49
CA ASP A 44 -1.05 8.15 17.41
C ASP A 44 -0.05 8.59 16.35
N LEU A 45 -0.06 9.86 15.93
CA LEU A 45 0.88 10.40 14.95
C LEU A 45 2.31 10.50 15.48
N SER A 46 2.48 10.67 16.79
CA SER A 46 3.79 10.73 17.45
C SER A 46 4.37 9.34 17.78
N ARG A 47 3.58 8.27 17.61
CA ARG A 47 4.01 6.91 17.94
C ARG A 47 4.93 6.36 16.85
N SER A 48 6.18 6.10 17.20
CA SER A 48 7.06 5.19 16.46
C SER A 48 7.08 3.81 17.11
N ALA A 49 7.26 2.76 16.31
CA ALA A 49 7.45 1.41 16.84
C ALA A 49 8.83 1.31 17.49
N SER A 50 8.89 0.83 18.74
CA SER A 50 10.15 0.55 19.43
C SER A 50 10.86 -0.66 18.80
N ALA A 51 12.19 -0.72 18.94
CA ALA A 51 12.99 -1.86 18.47
C ALA A 51 12.50 -3.20 19.06
N GLU A 52 12.02 -3.18 20.31
CA GLU A 52 11.46 -4.37 20.97
C GLU A 52 10.14 -4.80 20.34
N GLU A 53 9.23 -3.88 20.00
CA GLU A 53 7.97 -4.21 19.30
C GLU A 53 8.24 -4.79 17.91
N LEU A 54 9.22 -4.26 17.18
CA LEU A 54 9.64 -4.80 15.88
C LEU A 54 10.21 -6.21 16.01
N LEU A 55 10.97 -6.49 17.07
CA LEU A 55 11.44 -7.83 17.41
C LEU A 55 10.29 -8.77 17.80
N GLN A 56 9.28 -8.28 18.52
CA GLN A 56 8.10 -9.09 18.83
C GLN A 56 7.32 -9.44 17.55
N LEU A 57 7.13 -8.47 16.64
CA LEU A 57 6.52 -8.69 15.32
C LEU A 57 7.31 -9.70 14.49
N SER A 58 8.64 -9.62 14.52
CA SER A 58 9.52 -10.58 13.83
C SER A 58 9.44 -11.99 14.43
N ARG A 59 9.02 -12.12 15.70
CA ARG A 59 8.83 -13.39 16.40
C ARG A 59 7.44 -13.99 16.24
N ILE A 60 6.44 -13.28 15.71
CA ILE A 60 5.10 -13.85 15.49
C ILE A 60 5.18 -15.01 14.49
N ARG A 61 4.72 -16.21 14.87
CA ARG A 61 4.78 -17.44 14.05
C ARG A 61 3.41 -17.94 13.59
N GLY A 62 2.34 -17.28 14.02
CA GLY A 62 1.00 -17.68 13.70
C GLY A 62 -0.03 -16.61 14.03
N PHE A 63 -1.24 -16.84 13.57
CA PHE A 63 -2.39 -15.97 13.78
C PHE A 63 -3.60 -16.83 14.11
N LYS A 64 -4.18 -16.66 15.30
CA LYS A 64 -5.38 -17.43 15.74
C LYS A 64 -5.25 -18.96 15.55
N GLY A 65 -4.10 -19.53 15.90
CA GLY A 65 -3.83 -20.96 15.77
C GLY A 65 -3.38 -21.42 14.38
N MET A 66 -3.43 -20.54 13.36
CA MET A 66 -2.90 -20.82 12.03
C MET A 66 -1.39 -20.51 12.00
N LYS A 67 -0.56 -21.49 11.66
CA LYS A 67 0.90 -21.32 11.58
C LYS A 67 1.30 -20.73 10.23
N PHE A 68 2.35 -19.94 10.20
CA PHE A 68 2.87 -19.38 8.94
C PHE A 68 3.65 -20.46 8.17
N SER A 69 3.22 -20.78 6.95
CA SER A 69 3.80 -21.88 6.15
C SER A 69 5.28 -21.67 5.80
N TRP A 70 5.66 -20.41 5.58
CA TRP A 70 6.96 -20.03 5.01
C TRP A 70 7.97 -19.53 6.05
N LYS A 71 7.63 -19.59 7.35
CA LYS A 71 8.45 -19.03 8.42
C LYS A 71 9.20 -20.15 9.17
N PRO A 72 10.50 -20.39 8.91
CA PRO A 72 11.32 -21.32 9.66
C PRO A 72 11.37 -20.99 11.16
N GLU A 73 11.67 -22.03 11.95
CA GLU A 73 11.66 -21.98 13.41
C GLU A 73 12.74 -21.05 14.00
N THR A 74 13.87 -20.90 13.31
CA THR A 74 14.98 -20.00 13.67
C THR A 74 15.11 -18.85 12.68
N TRP A 75 14.10 -17.98 12.62
CA TRP A 75 14.10 -16.84 11.69
C TRP A 75 15.25 -15.84 11.92
N GLU A 76 15.69 -15.66 13.16
CA GLU A 76 16.75 -14.69 13.52
C GLU A 76 18.09 -15.01 12.84
N GLU A 77 18.34 -16.27 12.50
CA GLU A 77 19.55 -16.74 11.81
C GLU A 77 19.38 -16.81 10.29
N HIS A 78 18.16 -16.55 9.79
CA HIS A 78 17.87 -16.63 8.37
C HIS A 78 18.47 -15.44 7.62
N TRP A 79 18.99 -15.65 6.40
CA TRP A 79 19.65 -14.61 5.61
C TRP A 79 18.79 -13.36 5.39
N SER A 80 17.46 -13.50 5.39
CA SER A 80 16.51 -12.41 5.19
C SER A 80 16.04 -11.76 6.49
N ALA A 81 16.67 -12.05 7.63
CA ALA A 81 16.34 -11.41 8.90
C ALA A 81 16.41 -9.88 8.80
N PHE A 82 17.38 -9.34 8.03
CA PHE A 82 17.52 -7.90 7.79
C PHE A 82 16.25 -7.25 7.19
N VAL A 83 15.48 -7.99 6.39
CA VAL A 83 14.26 -7.47 5.72
C VAL A 83 13.22 -7.03 6.74
N LEU A 84 13.16 -7.70 7.89
CA LEU A 84 12.21 -7.36 8.95
C LEU A 84 12.58 -6.07 9.70
N TYR A 85 13.81 -5.58 9.58
CA TYR A 85 14.24 -4.31 10.15
C TYR A 85 13.94 -3.12 9.22
N LEU A 86 13.73 -3.36 7.92
CA LEU A 86 13.46 -2.31 6.93
C LEU A 86 12.23 -1.45 7.25
N PRO A 87 11.09 -1.99 7.72
CA PRO A 87 9.95 -1.18 8.10
C PRO A 87 10.25 -0.22 9.26
N GLY A 88 11.01 -0.69 10.26
CA GLY A 88 11.45 0.13 11.39
C GLY A 88 12.33 1.28 10.94
N TRP A 89 13.37 0.97 10.16
CA TRP A 89 14.25 1.96 9.56
C TRP A 89 13.48 2.98 8.71
N THR A 90 12.55 2.51 7.88
CA THR A 90 11.74 3.40 7.03
C THR A 90 10.82 4.30 7.85
N GLY A 91 10.30 3.80 8.98
CA GLY A 91 9.49 4.59 9.92
C GLY A 91 10.29 5.69 10.60
N GLU A 92 11.53 5.40 11.01
CA GLU A 92 12.45 6.40 11.58
C GLU A 92 12.92 7.43 10.55
N HIS A 93 12.92 7.05 9.27
CA HIS A 93 13.37 7.88 8.15
C HIS A 93 12.24 8.37 7.23
N TRP A 94 11.09 8.74 7.81
CA TRP A 94 9.93 9.27 7.09
C TRP A 94 10.23 10.55 6.27
N GLN A 95 11.30 11.28 6.60
CA GLN A 95 11.78 12.43 5.81
C GLN A 95 12.24 12.05 4.39
N ILE A 96 12.70 10.81 4.15
CA ILE A 96 13.23 10.39 2.84
C ILE A 96 12.18 10.53 1.72
N PRO A 97 10.98 9.94 1.82
CA PRO A 97 9.96 10.10 0.78
C PRO A 97 9.54 11.57 0.61
N LEU A 98 9.43 12.34 1.69
CA LEU A 98 9.07 13.76 1.62
C LEU A 98 10.11 14.59 0.88
N VAL A 99 11.39 14.41 1.20
CA VAL A 99 12.49 15.09 0.51
C VAL A 99 12.55 14.66 -0.95
N SER A 100 12.30 13.37 -1.25
CA SER A 100 12.27 12.86 -2.62
C SER A 100 11.17 13.52 -3.45
N VAL A 101 9.95 13.65 -2.90
CA VAL A 101 8.82 14.32 -3.56
C VAL A 101 9.06 15.83 -3.69
N ALA A 102 9.64 16.48 -2.67
CA ALA A 102 10.01 17.89 -2.75
C ALA A 102 11.06 18.13 -3.85
N ALA A 103 12.11 17.31 -3.90
CA ALA A 103 13.12 17.35 -4.95
C ALA A 103 12.52 17.10 -6.34
N TYR A 104 11.56 16.16 -6.44
CA TYR A 104 10.82 15.90 -7.67
C TYR A 104 10.05 17.13 -8.18
N PHE A 105 9.31 17.83 -7.31
CA PHE A 105 8.60 19.04 -7.69
C PHE A 105 9.51 20.19 -8.09
N VAL A 106 10.71 20.30 -7.50
CA VAL A 106 11.74 21.27 -7.93
C VAL A 106 12.37 20.86 -9.26
N ALA A 107 12.58 19.55 -9.49
CA ALA A 107 13.18 19.03 -10.71
C ALA A 107 12.30 19.31 -11.94
N ILE A 108 10.97 19.25 -11.83
CA ILE A 108 10.05 19.48 -12.96
C ILE A 108 10.28 20.83 -13.66
N PRO A 109 10.13 22.01 -13.02
CA PRO A 109 10.35 23.29 -13.67
C PRO A 109 11.81 23.49 -14.10
N THR A 110 12.76 22.99 -13.30
CA THR A 110 14.20 23.08 -13.60
C THR A 110 14.56 22.37 -14.90
N LEU A 111 14.11 21.12 -15.05
CA LEU A 111 14.37 20.32 -16.25
C LEU A 111 13.63 20.86 -17.47
N ARG A 112 12.40 21.39 -17.30
CA ARG A 112 11.68 22.07 -18.38
C ARG A 112 12.45 23.28 -18.91
N TRP A 113 12.98 24.11 -18.01
CA TRP A 113 13.80 25.26 -18.37
C TRP A 113 15.12 24.83 -19.05
N LEU A 114 15.78 23.80 -18.53
CA LEU A 114 17.02 23.28 -19.10
C LEU A 114 16.82 22.77 -20.52
N VAL A 115 15.76 22.00 -20.77
CA VAL A 115 15.46 21.45 -22.10
C VAL A 115 15.00 22.54 -23.06
N ALA A 116 14.34 23.60 -22.57
CA ALA A 116 13.99 24.77 -23.38
C ALA A 116 15.24 25.57 -23.84
N THR A 117 16.30 25.60 -23.03
CA THR A 117 17.55 26.34 -23.34
C THR A 117 18.59 25.50 -24.10
N LYS A 118 18.70 24.20 -23.81
CA LYS A 118 19.72 23.30 -24.38
C LYS A 118 19.18 22.37 -25.48
N GLY A 119 17.86 22.30 -25.66
CA GLY A 119 17.21 21.37 -26.59
C GLY A 119 17.00 19.97 -26.00
N LYS A 120 16.34 19.10 -26.77
CA LYS A 120 15.98 17.73 -26.38
C LYS A 120 17.21 16.82 -26.24
N TRP A 121 17.18 15.89 -25.30
CA TRP A 121 18.21 14.85 -25.16
C TRP A 121 17.74 13.52 -25.75
N ASN A 122 18.67 12.74 -26.30
CA ASN A 122 18.39 11.39 -26.78
C ASN A 122 18.45 10.38 -25.63
N VAL A 123 17.34 10.26 -24.89
CA VAL A 123 17.20 9.32 -23.77
C VAL A 123 16.68 7.94 -24.17
N ARG A 124 16.51 7.66 -25.48
CA ARG A 124 15.81 6.45 -25.95
C ARG A 124 16.48 5.15 -25.49
N GLY A 125 17.82 5.09 -25.55
CA GLY A 125 18.57 3.93 -25.11
C GLY A 125 18.44 3.69 -23.60
N PHE A 126 18.68 4.73 -22.81
CA PHE A 126 18.53 4.66 -21.35
C PHE A 126 17.09 4.29 -20.96
N ALA A 127 16.09 4.95 -21.55
CA ALA A 127 14.68 4.67 -21.28
C ALA A 127 14.28 3.23 -21.64
N PHE A 128 14.85 2.65 -22.69
CA PHE A 128 14.62 1.25 -23.03
C PHE A 128 15.15 0.31 -21.95
N TYR A 129 16.43 0.46 -21.55
CA TYR A 129 17.03 -0.38 -20.51
C TYR A 129 16.35 -0.18 -19.15
N TRP A 130 16.00 1.05 -18.83
CA TRP A 130 15.27 1.39 -17.61
C TRP A 130 13.92 0.66 -17.55
N ASN A 131 13.07 0.82 -18.57
CA ASN A 131 11.79 0.12 -18.64
C ASN A 131 11.93 -1.41 -18.65
N ALA A 132 12.94 -1.93 -19.35
CA ALA A 132 13.23 -3.36 -19.35
C ALA A 132 13.62 -3.87 -17.96
N SER A 133 14.43 -3.10 -17.21
CA SER A 133 14.82 -3.43 -15.84
C SER A 133 13.64 -3.41 -14.88
N LEU A 134 12.75 -2.41 -14.97
CA LEU A 134 11.54 -2.33 -14.16
C LEU A 134 10.56 -3.47 -14.47
N SER A 135 10.45 -3.86 -15.75
CA SER A 135 9.64 -5.00 -16.17
C SER A 135 10.18 -6.32 -15.62
N LEU A 136 11.49 -6.56 -15.74
CA LEU A 136 12.13 -7.75 -15.18
C LEU A 136 11.99 -7.79 -13.66
N PHE A 137 12.23 -6.66 -12.98
CA PHE A 137 12.05 -6.51 -11.55
C PHE A 137 10.61 -6.87 -11.12
N SER A 138 9.62 -6.38 -11.85
CA SER A 138 8.21 -6.68 -11.59
C SER A 138 7.92 -8.17 -11.74
N TRP A 139 8.46 -8.83 -12.76
CA TRP A 139 8.34 -10.29 -12.93
C TRP A 139 8.97 -11.07 -11.77
N CYS A 140 10.17 -10.68 -11.33
CA CYS A 140 10.80 -11.30 -10.17
C CYS A 140 9.93 -11.16 -8.91
N GLY A 141 9.30 -10.00 -8.70
CA GLY A 141 8.36 -9.78 -7.61
C GLY A 141 7.14 -10.70 -7.67
N VAL A 142 6.58 -10.92 -8.87
CA VAL A 142 5.49 -11.88 -9.08
C VAL A 142 5.92 -13.29 -8.67
N PHE A 143 7.08 -13.76 -9.13
CA PHE A 143 7.56 -15.10 -8.79
C PHE A 143 7.94 -15.26 -7.32
N ALA A 144 8.33 -14.19 -6.63
CA ALA A 144 8.62 -14.22 -5.21
C ALA A 144 7.35 -14.20 -4.33
N CYS A 145 6.33 -13.43 -4.70
CA CYS A 145 5.17 -13.16 -3.85
C CYS A 145 3.97 -14.08 -4.15
N VAL A 146 3.71 -14.39 -5.42
CA VAL A 146 2.50 -15.15 -5.81
C VAL A 146 2.48 -16.56 -5.25
N PRO A 147 3.57 -17.35 -5.25
CA PRO A 147 3.56 -18.68 -4.63
C PRO A 147 3.21 -18.65 -3.14
N VAL A 148 3.77 -17.68 -2.40
CA VAL A 148 3.52 -17.49 -0.96
C VAL A 148 2.06 -17.14 -0.69
N LEU A 149 1.48 -16.27 -1.52
CA LEU A 149 0.06 -15.90 -1.44
C LEU A 149 -0.85 -17.10 -1.76
N LEU A 150 -0.59 -17.80 -2.87
CA LEU A 150 -1.43 -18.91 -3.30
C LEU A 150 -1.39 -20.09 -2.32
N ASP A 151 -0.23 -20.38 -1.76
CA ASP A 151 -0.08 -21.39 -0.73
C ASP A 151 -0.84 -21.02 0.56
N SER A 152 -0.66 -19.78 1.05
CA SER A 152 -1.36 -19.29 2.23
C SER A 152 -2.89 -19.25 2.03
N LEU A 153 -3.35 -18.87 0.84
CA LEU A 153 -4.76 -18.85 0.48
C LEU A 153 -5.36 -20.26 0.45
N ARG A 154 -4.62 -21.25 -0.07
CA ARG A 154 -5.07 -22.65 -0.11
C ARG A 154 -5.10 -23.29 1.28
N GLN A 155 -4.13 -22.99 2.14
CA GLN A 155 -4.03 -23.59 3.47
C GLN A 155 -4.98 -22.96 4.50
N HIS A 156 -5.11 -21.63 4.48
CA HIS A 156 -5.77 -20.88 5.56
C HIS A 156 -6.97 -20.04 5.09
N GLY A 157 -7.21 -19.97 3.78
CA GLY A 157 -8.33 -19.24 3.20
C GLY A 157 -8.15 -17.71 3.20
N PHE A 158 -9.16 -17.03 2.65
CA PHE A 158 -9.14 -15.59 2.42
C PHE A 158 -9.01 -14.76 3.71
N TYR A 159 -9.66 -15.22 4.78
CA TYR A 159 -9.63 -14.55 6.08
C TYR A 159 -8.20 -14.41 6.60
N PHE A 160 -7.40 -15.47 6.52
CA PHE A 160 -6.00 -15.41 6.91
C PHE A 160 -5.21 -14.45 6.03
N THR A 161 -5.29 -14.58 4.70
CA THR A 161 -4.47 -13.78 3.77
C THR A 161 -4.74 -12.27 3.86
N THR A 162 -5.90 -11.87 4.40
CA THR A 162 -6.30 -10.47 4.52
C THR A 162 -6.21 -9.91 5.93
N CYS A 163 -6.45 -10.74 6.96
CA CYS A 163 -6.50 -10.30 8.35
C CYS A 163 -5.26 -10.70 9.17
N ALA A 164 -4.41 -11.58 8.67
CA ALA A 164 -3.18 -11.97 9.37
C ALA A 164 -2.14 -10.84 9.31
N PRO A 165 -1.30 -10.70 10.36
CA PRO A 165 -0.29 -9.65 10.45
C PRO A 165 0.79 -9.80 9.38
N ALA A 166 1.35 -8.68 8.90
CA ALA A 166 2.34 -8.63 7.81
C ALA A 166 3.55 -9.56 7.98
N SER A 167 3.84 -10.00 9.20
CA SER A 167 4.84 -11.02 9.53
C SER A 167 4.68 -12.35 8.76
N TRP A 168 3.51 -12.66 8.19
CA TRP A 168 3.31 -13.90 7.43
C TRP A 168 3.92 -13.87 6.01
N TYR A 169 4.06 -12.68 5.40
CA TYR A 169 4.70 -12.48 4.08
C TYR A 169 5.95 -11.60 4.13
N GLY A 170 6.22 -10.91 5.24
CA GLY A 170 7.32 -9.95 5.38
C GLY A 170 8.73 -10.55 5.37
N GLY A 171 8.88 -11.84 5.09
CA GLY A 171 10.14 -12.55 5.17
C GLY A 171 10.58 -13.22 3.87
N GLY A 172 11.87 -13.60 3.82
CA GLY A 172 12.41 -14.41 2.73
C GLY A 172 12.43 -13.63 1.42
N TRP A 173 12.27 -14.34 0.30
CA TRP A 173 12.18 -13.70 -1.01
C TRP A 173 10.94 -12.81 -1.15
N CYS A 174 9.78 -13.25 -0.63
CA CYS A 174 8.55 -12.46 -0.69
C CYS A 174 8.71 -11.12 0.04
N GLY A 175 9.18 -11.13 1.29
CA GLY A 175 9.43 -9.92 2.06
C GLY A 175 10.45 -9.00 1.39
N LEU A 176 11.54 -9.56 0.85
CA LEU A 176 12.56 -8.78 0.16
C LEU A 176 11.98 -8.06 -1.06
N PHE A 177 11.22 -8.76 -1.91
CA PHE A 177 10.63 -8.15 -3.10
C PHE A 177 9.52 -7.17 -2.76
N VAL A 178 8.77 -7.37 -1.67
CA VAL A 178 7.83 -6.38 -1.15
C VAL A 178 8.56 -5.11 -0.72
N ALA A 179 9.66 -5.22 0.04
CA ALA A 179 10.45 -4.07 0.46
C ALA A 179 11.08 -3.33 -0.74
N LEU A 180 11.67 -4.07 -1.69
CA LEU A 180 12.22 -3.50 -2.91
C LEU A 180 11.15 -2.80 -3.76
N PHE A 181 9.93 -3.35 -3.83
CA PHE A 181 8.82 -2.73 -4.55
C PHE A 181 8.38 -1.41 -3.91
N ILE A 182 8.40 -1.33 -2.58
CA ILE A 182 8.13 -0.07 -1.87
C ILE A 182 9.20 0.97 -2.23
N TYR A 183 10.48 0.59 -2.20
CA TYR A 183 11.57 1.50 -2.54
C TYR A 183 11.65 1.84 -4.03
N SER A 184 11.16 0.97 -4.92
CA SER A 184 11.13 1.25 -6.35
C SER A 184 10.24 2.43 -6.70
N LYS A 185 9.28 2.83 -5.83
CA LYS A 185 8.46 4.04 -6.04
C LYS A 185 9.27 5.33 -6.07
N VAL A 186 10.33 5.40 -5.26
CA VAL A 186 11.28 6.52 -5.32
C VAL A 186 12.08 6.47 -6.62
N ALA A 187 12.45 5.27 -7.08
CA ALA A 187 13.14 5.08 -8.35
C ALA A 187 12.26 5.44 -9.56
N GLU A 188 10.95 5.15 -9.53
CA GLU A 188 9.97 5.50 -10.57
C GLU A 188 9.88 7.02 -10.83
N LEU A 189 10.35 7.89 -9.92
CA LEU A 189 10.47 9.33 -10.16
C LEU A 189 11.37 9.65 -11.38
N VAL A 190 12.32 8.77 -11.69
CA VAL A 190 13.20 8.85 -12.87
C VAL A 190 12.39 8.82 -14.18
N ASP A 191 11.22 8.16 -14.23
CA ASP A 191 10.38 8.12 -15.43
C ASP A 191 9.98 9.52 -15.89
N THR A 192 9.63 10.38 -14.94
CA THR A 192 9.26 11.77 -15.24
C THR A 192 10.47 12.55 -15.73
N VAL A 193 11.66 12.31 -15.16
CA VAL A 193 12.90 12.93 -15.61
C VAL A 193 13.17 12.57 -17.07
N LEU A 194 13.04 11.30 -17.45
CA LEU A 194 13.22 10.86 -18.83
C LEU A 194 12.21 11.49 -19.80
N LEU A 195 10.95 11.62 -19.39
CA LEU A 195 9.93 12.31 -20.18
C LEU A 195 10.29 13.79 -20.41
N LEU A 196 10.69 14.49 -19.35
CA LEU A 196 11.07 15.90 -19.42
C LEU A 196 12.28 16.12 -20.33
N LEU A 197 13.32 15.29 -20.19
CA LEU A 197 14.52 15.33 -21.04
C LEU A 197 14.21 15.06 -22.52
N ALA A 198 13.16 14.28 -22.80
CA ALA A 198 12.67 14.00 -24.15
C ALA A 198 11.69 15.06 -24.69
N MET A 199 11.48 16.20 -24.01
CA MET A 199 10.43 17.20 -24.33
C MET A 199 9.01 16.63 -24.37
N LYS A 200 8.72 15.56 -23.62
CA LYS A 200 7.36 15.02 -23.54
C LYS A 200 6.57 15.75 -22.45
N PRO A 201 5.27 16.03 -22.68
CA PRO A 201 4.43 16.65 -21.67
C PRO A 201 4.24 15.70 -20.47
N VAL A 202 4.38 16.24 -19.26
CA VAL A 202 4.04 15.53 -18.02
C VAL A 202 2.57 15.83 -17.71
N ILE A 203 1.72 14.82 -17.86
CA ILE A 203 0.27 14.94 -17.59
C ILE A 203 -0.02 14.92 -16.09
N ALA A 204 -1.20 15.42 -15.70
CA ALA A 204 -1.63 15.48 -14.30
C ALA A 204 -1.55 14.12 -13.59
N LEU A 205 -1.99 13.07 -14.26
CA LEU A 205 -1.98 11.71 -13.71
C LEU A 205 -0.56 11.22 -13.38
N GLN A 206 0.44 11.57 -14.21
CA GLN A 206 1.81 11.11 -14.03
C GLN A 206 2.38 11.68 -12.73
N TRP A 207 2.39 12.99 -12.57
CA TRP A 207 3.03 13.61 -11.42
C TRP A 207 2.23 13.39 -10.13
N TRP A 208 0.89 13.33 -10.21
CA TRP A 208 0.06 13.01 -9.04
C TRP A 208 0.34 11.61 -8.54
N HIS A 209 0.26 10.59 -9.40
CA HIS A 209 0.49 9.18 -9.04
C HIS A 209 1.89 8.93 -8.47
N HIS A 210 2.92 9.61 -8.98
CA HIS A 210 4.29 9.41 -8.49
C HIS A 210 4.60 10.20 -7.22
N SER A 211 3.72 11.13 -6.81
CA SER A 211 3.90 11.95 -5.61
C SER A 211 3.15 11.46 -4.37
N THR A 212 2.20 10.53 -4.55
CA THR A 212 1.34 9.94 -3.50
C THR A 212 1.77 8.54 -3.16
#